data_AF-A0A317F3B1-F1
#
_entry.id   AF-A0A317F3B1-F1
#
_cell.length_a   1.000
_cell.length_b   1.000
_cell.length_c   1.000
_cell.angle_alpha   90.00
_cell.angle_beta   90.00
_cell.angle_gamma   90.00
#
_symmetry.space_group_name_H-M   'P 1'
#
loop_
_entity.id
_entity.type
_entity.pdbx_description
1 polymer ?
#
loop_
_entity_poly.entity_id
_entity_poly.type
_entity_poly.pdbx_seq_one_letter_code
_entity_poly.pdbx_strand_id
1 'polypeptide(L)'
;MSDRLFFLFAILVLTGTSSFSQSIHPELIGKKMSAAIKLEQKMKAKVYTSDEDIIVPGGMAVPIRYIRPEKNIPDLIIEYTFSEKDSIIRRIAYEWDVRNFEKTDHNVKPLTFDKALIFKYNSLYNFLTERYGAGMAKGDLSALAKIEEPGGLNRSDTWMISGQLDVSLYTALSNYYKQEGALTHIPTHRIRLYFTEARH
;
A
#
# COMPACT_ATOMS: atom_id res chain seq x y z
N MET A 1 -55.01 -17.10 30.89
CA MET A 1 -53.73 -16.44 31.22
C MET A 1 -52.63 -17.49 31.14
N SER A 2 -51.95 -17.58 30.00
CA SER A 2 -50.73 -18.39 29.85
C SER A 2 -49.85 -17.75 28.76
N ASP A 3 -49.33 -16.56 29.04
CA ASP A 3 -48.37 -15.89 28.18
C ASP A 3 -46.97 -16.04 28.77
N ARG A 4 -46.30 -17.16 28.47
CA ARG A 4 -44.84 -17.32 28.65
C ARG A 4 -44.30 -18.45 27.76
N LEU A 5 -43.66 -18.10 26.65
CA LEU A 5 -42.35 -18.62 26.18
C LEU A 5 -42.05 -18.01 24.80
N PHE A 6 -41.39 -16.86 24.69
CA PHE A 6 -39.94 -16.64 24.71
C PHE A 6 -39.12 -17.36 23.64
N PHE A 7 -38.43 -16.49 22.88
CA PHE A 7 -37.18 -16.65 22.14
C PHE A 7 -37.20 -17.33 20.76
N LEU A 8 -37.47 -16.47 19.77
CA LEU A 8 -36.88 -16.47 18.42
C LEU A 8 -35.40 -16.89 18.45
N PHE A 9 -35.13 -18.11 18.00
CA PHE A 9 -33.80 -18.56 17.57
C PHE A 9 -33.56 -18.04 16.15
N ALA A 10 -33.19 -16.76 16.04
CA ALA A 10 -32.62 -16.19 14.82
C ALA A 10 -31.09 -16.12 14.99
N ILE A 11 -30.46 -17.29 15.03
CA ILE A 11 -29.01 -17.46 14.81
C ILE A 11 -28.80 -17.66 13.31
N LEU A 12 -27.66 -17.19 12.78
CA LEU A 12 -27.28 -17.05 11.36
C LEU A 12 -27.97 -15.83 10.73
N VAL A 13 -27.27 -14.73 10.44
CA VAL A 13 -26.10 -14.65 9.56
C VAL A 13 -25.20 -13.49 10.02
N LEU A 14 -24.14 -13.80 10.77
CA LEU A 14 -22.91 -12.98 10.77
C LEU A 14 -22.03 -13.53 9.65
N THR A 15 -22.42 -13.31 8.39
CA THR A 15 -21.44 -13.38 7.31
C THR A 15 -20.43 -12.31 7.60
N GLY A 16 -19.25 -12.73 8.05
CA GLY A 16 -18.12 -11.87 8.32
C GLY A 16 -17.95 -10.94 7.14
N THR A 17 -18.10 -9.64 7.39
CA THR A 17 -17.42 -8.66 6.58
C THR A 17 -15.93 -8.96 6.78
N SER A 18 -15.33 -9.72 5.87
CA SER A 18 -13.89 -9.73 5.67
C SER A 18 -13.50 -8.31 5.29
N SER A 19 -13.42 -7.48 6.33
CA SER A 19 -13.28 -6.04 6.26
C SER A 19 -11.86 -5.79 5.78
N PHE A 20 -11.71 -5.54 4.47
CA PHE A 20 -10.70 -4.69 3.85
C PHE A 20 -9.23 -4.82 4.32
N SER A 21 -8.83 -5.94 4.91
CA SER A 21 -7.43 -6.31 5.11
C SER A 21 -6.97 -7.07 3.87
N GLN A 22 -6.78 -6.35 2.76
CA GLN A 22 -5.82 -6.83 1.77
C GLN A 22 -4.48 -6.89 2.51
N SER A 23 -4.15 -8.10 2.97
CA SER A 23 -3.11 -8.32 3.95
C SER A 23 -1.78 -8.01 3.27
N ILE A 24 -1.02 -7.10 3.86
CA ILE A 24 0.40 -6.96 3.58
C ILE A 24 1.11 -8.13 4.26
N HIS A 25 2.15 -8.68 3.63
CA HIS A 25 2.76 -9.96 4.00
C HIS A 25 4.26 -9.80 4.27
N PRO A 26 4.66 -9.08 5.34
CA PRO A 26 6.06 -8.92 5.69
C PRO A 26 6.80 -10.24 5.90
N GLU A 27 6.10 -11.29 6.32
CA GLU A 27 6.65 -12.64 6.54
C GLU A 27 7.21 -13.32 5.29
N LEU A 28 6.95 -12.76 4.10
CA LEU A 28 7.53 -13.25 2.84
C LEU A 28 8.99 -12.80 2.65
N ILE A 29 9.47 -11.79 3.36
CA ILE A 29 10.90 -11.44 3.36
C ILE A 29 11.72 -12.64 3.83
N GLY A 30 12.79 -12.96 3.12
CA GLY A 30 13.63 -14.13 3.40
C GLY A 30 13.02 -15.47 2.94
N LYS A 31 11.81 -15.48 2.37
CA LYS A 31 11.20 -16.69 1.78
C LYS A 31 11.50 -16.78 0.28
N LYS A 32 11.35 -17.99 -0.27
CA LYS A 32 11.45 -18.20 -1.72
C LYS A 32 10.28 -17.53 -2.43
N MET A 33 10.54 -17.01 -3.62
CA MET A 33 9.54 -16.39 -4.51
C MET A 33 8.34 -17.31 -4.79
N SER A 34 8.52 -18.63 -4.76
CA SER A 34 7.41 -19.60 -4.89
C SER A 34 6.34 -19.48 -3.81
N ALA A 35 6.68 -18.98 -2.62
CA ALA A 35 5.70 -18.68 -1.57
C ALA A 35 4.81 -17.49 -1.95
N ALA A 36 5.41 -16.42 -2.48
CA ALA A 36 4.67 -15.27 -3.00
C ALA A 36 3.78 -15.65 -4.19
N ILE A 37 4.28 -16.45 -5.14
CA ILE A 37 3.49 -16.92 -6.29
C ILE A 37 2.22 -17.67 -5.81
N LYS A 38 2.35 -18.59 -4.86
CA LYS A 38 1.21 -19.34 -4.31
C LYS A 38 0.21 -18.42 -3.60
N LEU A 39 0.70 -17.43 -2.85
CA LEU A 39 -0.14 -16.43 -2.21
C LEU A 39 -0.93 -15.64 -3.26
N GLU A 40 -0.26 -15.10 -4.27
CA GLU A 40 -0.91 -14.26 -5.28
C GLU A 40 -1.93 -15.04 -6.12
N GLN A 41 -1.66 -16.31 -6.41
CA GLN A 41 -2.63 -17.22 -7.03
C GLN A 41 -3.87 -17.41 -6.15
N LYS A 42 -3.69 -17.62 -4.84
CA LYS A 42 -4.81 -17.73 -3.87
C LYS A 42 -5.62 -16.44 -3.80
N MET A 43 -4.96 -15.29 -3.87
CA MET A 43 -5.58 -13.96 -3.87
C MET A 43 -6.18 -13.58 -5.24
N LYS A 44 -6.04 -14.45 -6.25
CA LYS A 44 -6.48 -14.23 -7.64
C LYS A 44 -5.91 -12.93 -8.22
N ALA A 45 -4.72 -12.55 -7.78
CA ALA A 45 -4.02 -11.39 -8.32
C ALA A 45 -3.55 -11.69 -9.75
N LYS A 46 -3.49 -10.64 -10.58
CA LYS A 46 -3.01 -10.76 -11.97
C LYS A 46 -1.56 -10.31 -12.03
N VAL A 47 -0.76 -10.92 -12.88
CA VAL A 47 0.58 -10.40 -13.20
C VAL A 47 0.42 -9.02 -13.83
N TYR A 48 1.24 -8.07 -13.40
CA TYR A 48 1.26 -6.70 -13.88
C TYR A 48 2.54 -6.43 -14.66
N THR A 49 2.40 -5.94 -15.88
CA THR A 49 3.50 -5.51 -16.75
C THR A 49 3.27 -4.06 -17.13
N SER A 50 4.30 -3.22 -17.01
CA SER A 50 4.30 -1.85 -17.51
C SER A 50 5.28 -1.72 -18.67
N ASP A 51 5.06 -0.73 -19.53
CA ASP A 51 5.97 -0.39 -20.63
C ASP A 51 7.25 0.32 -20.15
N GLU A 52 7.31 0.69 -18.87
CA GLU A 52 8.47 1.32 -18.24
C GLU A 52 9.61 0.31 -18.01
N ASP A 53 10.85 0.75 -18.28
CA ASP A 53 12.06 -0.02 -18.03
C ASP A 53 12.21 -0.37 -16.53
N ILE A 54 12.53 -1.64 -16.25
CA ILE A 54 12.76 -2.11 -14.89
C ILE A 54 14.26 -2.11 -14.60
N ILE A 55 14.67 -1.29 -13.63
CA ILE A 55 16.05 -1.31 -13.13
C ILE A 55 16.20 -2.52 -12.19
N VAL A 56 17.04 -3.47 -12.57
CA VAL A 56 17.33 -4.67 -11.76
C VAL A 56 18.66 -4.47 -11.02
N PRO A 57 18.66 -4.45 -9.67
CA PRO A 57 19.90 -4.40 -8.91
C PRO A 57 20.77 -5.62 -9.17
N GLY A 58 22.10 -5.47 -9.12
CA GLY A 58 23.03 -6.58 -9.32
C GLY A 58 22.76 -7.76 -8.37
N GLY A 59 22.75 -8.98 -8.91
CA GLY A 59 22.46 -10.22 -8.17
C GLY A 59 20.97 -10.50 -7.92
N MET A 60 20.07 -9.64 -8.40
CA MET A 60 18.62 -9.83 -8.34
C MET A 60 18.09 -10.31 -9.68
N ALA A 61 17.03 -11.12 -9.64
CA ALA A 61 16.24 -11.44 -10.82
C ALA A 61 15.35 -10.25 -11.21
N VAL A 62 14.80 -10.27 -12.43
CA VAL A 62 13.76 -9.33 -12.85
C VAL A 62 12.59 -9.42 -11.85
N PRO A 63 12.21 -8.30 -11.19
CA PRO A 63 11.10 -8.28 -10.26
C PRO A 63 9.80 -8.77 -10.88
N ILE A 64 9.00 -9.50 -10.10
CA ILE A 64 7.66 -9.92 -10.51
C ILE A 64 6.66 -8.98 -9.85
N ARG A 65 5.76 -8.42 -10.66
CA ARG A 65 4.70 -7.52 -10.20
C ARG A 65 3.33 -8.15 -10.33
N TYR A 66 2.47 -7.87 -9.37
CA TYR A 66 1.07 -8.27 -9.35
C TYR A 66 0.17 -7.06 -9.12
N ILE A 67 -1.06 -7.13 -9.62
CA ILE A 67 -2.10 -6.14 -9.37
C ILE A 67 -3.30 -6.77 -8.66
N ARG A 68 -3.82 -6.07 -7.65
CA ARG A 68 -5.04 -6.42 -6.93
C ARG A 68 -6.03 -5.25 -6.96
N PRO A 69 -7.30 -5.48 -7.32
CA PRO A 69 -8.28 -4.41 -7.40
C PRO A 69 -8.58 -3.82 -6.03
N GLU A 70 -8.76 -2.50 -5.95
CA GLU A 70 -9.18 -1.80 -4.74
C GLU A 70 -10.47 -1.01 -5.00
N LYS A 71 -11.16 -0.62 -3.92
CA LYS A 71 -12.38 0.19 -4.01
C LYS A 71 -12.11 1.60 -3.52
N ASN A 72 -12.50 2.60 -4.31
CA ASN A 72 -12.41 4.04 -3.99
C ASN A 72 -10.98 4.62 -3.91
N ILE A 73 -9.95 3.81 -4.10
CA ILE A 73 -8.54 4.21 -4.18
C ILE A 73 -7.90 3.47 -5.39
N PRO A 74 -6.68 3.82 -5.83
CA PRO A 74 -6.02 3.12 -6.93
C PRO A 74 -5.84 1.64 -6.62
N ASP A 75 -5.83 0.80 -7.65
CA ASP A 75 -5.50 -0.61 -7.50
C ASP A 75 -4.10 -0.78 -6.90
N LEU A 76 -3.92 -1.84 -6.13
CA LEU A 76 -2.66 -2.15 -5.47
C LEU A 76 -1.73 -2.85 -6.46
N ILE A 77 -0.54 -2.28 -6.68
CA ILE A 77 0.58 -2.96 -7.31
C ILE A 77 1.53 -3.49 -6.25
N ILE A 78 1.88 -4.77 -6.36
CA ILE A 78 2.82 -5.46 -5.47
C ILE A 78 4.03 -5.88 -6.30
N GLU A 79 5.22 -5.46 -5.90
CA GLU A 79 6.47 -5.85 -6.53
C GLU A 79 7.31 -6.71 -5.58
N TYR A 80 7.76 -7.86 -6.08
CA TYR A 80 8.68 -8.74 -5.38
C TYR A 80 10.06 -8.65 -6.03
N THR A 81 11.05 -8.17 -5.27
CA THR A 81 12.46 -8.19 -5.66
C THR A 81 13.14 -9.37 -4.96
N PHE A 82 13.71 -10.30 -5.72
CA PHE A 82 14.29 -11.54 -5.20
C PHE A 82 15.62 -11.88 -5.87
N SER A 83 16.49 -12.62 -5.16
CA SER A 83 17.81 -12.96 -5.68
C SER A 83 17.71 -13.92 -6.86
N GLU A 84 18.60 -13.77 -7.84
CA GLU A 84 18.65 -14.68 -8.99
C GLU A 84 19.11 -16.09 -8.57
N LYS A 85 20.06 -16.15 -7.63
CA LYS A 85 20.74 -17.39 -7.23
C LYS A 85 19.84 -18.35 -6.44
N ASP A 86 19.08 -17.83 -5.48
CA ASP A 86 18.31 -18.64 -4.52
C ASP A 86 16.80 -18.34 -4.51
N SER A 87 16.38 -17.36 -5.31
CA SER A 87 15.00 -16.87 -5.38
C SER A 87 14.44 -16.34 -4.06
N ILE A 88 15.30 -15.99 -3.10
CA ILE A 88 14.87 -15.41 -1.83
C ILE A 88 14.43 -13.96 -2.05
N ILE A 89 13.24 -13.64 -1.54
CA ILE A 89 12.66 -12.30 -1.55
C ILE A 89 13.46 -11.42 -0.59
N ARG A 90 14.04 -10.35 -1.14
CA ARG A 90 14.84 -9.36 -0.40
C ARG A 90 14.06 -8.06 -0.18
N ARG A 91 13.08 -7.77 -1.04
CA ARG A 91 12.22 -6.60 -0.91
C ARG A 91 10.82 -6.88 -1.44
N ILE A 92 9.83 -6.29 -0.77
CA ILE A 92 8.45 -6.23 -1.22
C ILE A 92 8.03 -4.75 -1.24
N ALA A 93 7.51 -4.29 -2.37
CA ALA A 93 6.90 -2.97 -2.48
C ALA A 93 5.40 -3.12 -2.70
N TYR A 94 4.63 -2.35 -1.95
CA TYR A 94 3.20 -2.16 -2.10
C TYR A 94 2.96 -0.71 -2.51
N GLU A 95 2.27 -0.51 -3.62
CA GLU A 95 2.02 0.81 -4.19
C GLU A 95 0.56 1.00 -4.56
N TRP A 96 -0.02 2.07 -4.01
CA TRP A 96 -1.28 2.64 -4.45
C TRP A 96 -0.94 4.00 -5.04
N ASP A 97 -0.88 4.15 -6.36
CA ASP A 97 -0.54 5.42 -7.03
C ASP A 97 -1.45 5.63 -8.24
N VAL A 98 -2.13 6.77 -8.29
CA VAL A 98 -2.99 7.15 -9.42
C VAL A 98 -2.23 7.14 -10.75
N ARG A 99 -0.94 7.55 -10.75
CA ARG A 99 -0.13 7.66 -11.97
C ARG A 99 0.21 6.32 -12.62
N ASN A 100 0.00 5.20 -11.92
CA ASN A 100 0.14 3.88 -12.53
C ASN A 100 -1.01 3.56 -13.51
N PHE A 101 -2.14 4.26 -13.40
CA PHE A 101 -3.37 3.99 -14.15
C PHE A 101 -3.85 5.18 -14.96
N GLU A 102 -3.64 6.40 -14.45
CA GLU A 102 -4.06 7.65 -15.07
C GLU A 102 -2.83 8.48 -15.42
N LYS A 103 -2.47 8.52 -16.71
CA LYS A 103 -1.25 9.18 -17.20
C LYS A 103 -1.41 10.69 -17.49
N THR A 104 -2.55 11.28 -17.14
CA THR A 104 -2.77 12.73 -17.30
C THR A 104 -2.04 13.54 -16.24
N ASP A 105 -1.55 14.73 -16.61
CA ASP A 105 -0.88 15.65 -15.69
C ASP A 105 -1.88 16.45 -14.84
N HIS A 106 -3.14 16.54 -15.25
CA HIS A 106 -4.19 17.21 -14.49
C HIS A 106 -5.09 16.19 -13.78
N ASN A 107 -4.55 15.57 -12.73
CA ASN A 107 -5.13 14.41 -12.04
C ASN A 107 -5.76 14.76 -10.67
N VAL A 108 -6.55 15.84 -10.62
CA VAL A 108 -7.23 16.29 -9.38
C VAL A 108 -8.26 15.26 -8.93
N LYS A 109 -8.29 14.95 -7.63
CA LYS A 109 -9.21 14.00 -7.01
C LYS A 109 -10.14 14.69 -6.01
N PRO A 110 -11.38 14.19 -5.85
CA PRO A 110 -12.28 14.72 -4.85
C PRO A 110 -11.77 14.41 -3.43
N LEU A 111 -12.05 15.29 -2.46
CA LEU A 111 -11.64 15.11 -1.07
C LEU A 111 -12.03 13.74 -0.46
N THR A 112 -13.13 13.14 -0.93
CA THR A 112 -13.55 11.79 -0.51
C THR A 112 -12.54 10.72 -0.88
N PHE A 113 -11.87 10.85 -2.03
CA PHE A 113 -10.80 9.97 -2.48
C PHE A 113 -9.55 10.13 -1.61
N ASP A 114 -9.13 11.37 -1.34
CA ASP A 114 -7.97 11.62 -0.47
C ASP A 114 -8.20 11.14 0.96
N LYS A 115 -9.41 11.31 1.50
CA LYS A 115 -9.80 10.73 2.79
C LYS A 115 -9.72 9.20 2.79
N ALA A 116 -10.06 8.54 1.67
CA ALA A 116 -9.93 7.10 1.55
C ALA A 116 -8.46 6.65 1.53
N LEU A 117 -7.57 7.41 0.87
CA LEU A 117 -6.12 7.18 0.95
C LEU A 117 -5.57 7.41 2.35
N ILE A 118 -5.95 8.49 3.03
CA ILE A 118 -5.54 8.75 4.43
C ILE A 118 -6.01 7.61 5.34
N PHE A 119 -7.24 7.12 5.16
CA PHE A 119 -7.74 5.98 5.90
C PHE A 119 -6.90 4.72 5.64
N LYS A 120 -6.55 4.45 4.37
CA LYS A 120 -5.67 3.32 4.00
C LYS A 120 -4.30 3.47 4.65
N TYR A 121 -3.69 4.65 4.61
CA TYR A 121 -2.40 4.94 5.24
C TYR A 121 -2.44 4.65 6.75
N ASN A 122 -3.44 5.20 7.44
CA ASN A 122 -3.58 5.03 8.88
C ASN A 122 -3.84 3.57 9.28
N SER A 123 -4.58 2.82 8.44
CA SER A 123 -4.77 1.38 8.63
C SER A 123 -3.45 0.61 8.53
N LEU A 124 -2.62 0.92 7.53
CA LEU A 124 -1.27 0.32 7.40
C LEU A 124 -0.36 0.72 8.57
N TYR A 125 -0.38 2.00 8.96
CA TYR A 125 0.37 2.49 10.12
C TYR A 125 -0.02 1.76 11.41
N ASN A 126 -1.32 1.57 11.66
CA ASN A 126 -1.81 0.86 12.84
C ASN A 126 -1.37 -0.60 12.84
N PHE A 127 -1.51 -1.30 11.70
CA PHE A 127 -1.02 -2.68 11.55
C PHE A 127 0.48 -2.80 11.85
N LEU A 128 1.29 -1.89 11.29
CA LEU A 128 2.73 -1.89 11.51
C LEU A 128 3.09 -1.56 12.95
N THR A 129 2.38 -0.59 13.55
CA THR A 129 2.61 -0.18 14.94
C THR A 129 2.24 -1.28 15.93
N GLU A 130 1.13 -1.99 15.69
CA GLU A 130 0.74 -3.15 16.50
C GLU A 130 1.78 -4.28 16.42
N ARG A 131 2.37 -4.48 15.24
CA ARG A 131 3.34 -5.55 14.99
C ARG A 131 4.76 -5.24 15.47
N TYR A 132 5.19 -3.99 15.33
CA TYR A 132 6.59 -3.58 15.46
C TYR A 132 6.84 -2.49 16.51
N GLY A 133 5.80 -1.98 17.16
CA GLY A 133 5.87 -0.81 18.04
C GLY A 133 5.84 0.51 17.25
N ALA A 134 5.97 1.63 17.95
CA ALA A 134 5.92 2.94 17.32
C ALA A 134 7.10 3.16 16.35
N GLY A 135 6.79 3.61 15.14
CA GLY A 135 7.78 4.00 14.15
C GLY A 135 8.26 5.44 14.33
N MET A 136 9.31 5.82 13.61
CA MET A 136 9.73 7.22 13.50
C MET A 136 8.90 7.93 12.42
N ALA A 137 8.07 8.86 12.85
CA ALA A 137 7.19 9.64 11.98
C ALA A 137 7.84 10.95 11.50
N LYS A 138 7.53 11.37 10.28
CA LYS A 138 7.78 12.72 9.73
C LYS A 138 6.57 13.17 8.92
N GLY A 139 6.27 14.47 8.96
CA GLY A 139 5.08 15.03 8.31
C GLY A 139 3.80 14.76 9.11
N ASP A 140 2.67 15.11 8.51
CA ASP A 140 1.35 15.05 9.15
C ASP A 140 0.22 15.02 8.10
N LEU A 141 -0.90 14.40 8.46
CA LEU A 141 -2.09 14.27 7.58
C LEU A 141 -3.33 14.95 8.15
N SER A 142 -3.22 15.71 9.26
CA SER A 142 -4.38 16.30 9.94
C SER A 142 -4.96 17.52 9.21
N ALA A 143 -4.11 18.31 8.54
CA ALA A 143 -4.48 19.57 7.91
C ALA A 143 -4.98 19.38 6.46
N LEU A 144 -6.17 18.80 6.27
CA LEU A 144 -6.74 18.47 4.95
C LEU A 144 -6.74 19.62 3.93
N ALA A 145 -6.85 20.88 4.39
CA ALA A 145 -6.79 22.05 3.51
C ALA A 145 -5.50 22.14 2.69
N LYS A 146 -4.39 21.60 3.22
CA LYS A 146 -3.08 21.61 2.53
C LYS A 146 -3.04 20.76 1.26
N ILE A 147 -4.02 19.89 1.01
CA ILE A 147 -4.08 19.10 -0.24
C ILE A 147 -4.15 20.04 -1.45
N GLU A 148 -4.84 21.16 -1.32
CA GLU A 148 -5.01 22.16 -2.38
C GLU A 148 -3.84 23.17 -2.46
N GLU A 149 -2.89 23.10 -1.53
CA GLU A 149 -1.77 24.04 -1.40
C GLU A 149 -0.49 23.50 -2.07
N PRO A 150 0.45 24.38 -2.46
CA PRO A 150 1.78 23.96 -2.90
C PRO A 150 2.46 23.05 -1.86
N GLY A 151 2.93 21.88 -2.31
CA GLY A 151 3.59 20.89 -1.46
C GLY A 151 2.64 19.84 -0.86
N GLY A 152 1.33 20.08 -0.86
CA GLY A 152 0.34 19.08 -0.45
C GLY A 152 0.44 18.64 1.02
N LEU A 153 -0.15 17.48 1.30
CA LEU A 153 0.07 16.71 2.52
C LEU A 153 1.06 15.58 2.25
N ASN A 154 1.96 15.36 3.20
CA ASN A 154 2.86 14.22 3.18
C ASN A 154 3.07 13.69 4.59
N ARG A 155 3.29 12.38 4.67
CA ARG A 155 3.71 11.70 5.89
C ARG A 155 4.56 10.49 5.53
N SER A 156 5.57 10.23 6.35
CA SER A 156 6.34 8.99 6.32
C SER A 156 6.51 8.43 7.71
N ASP A 157 6.44 7.12 7.84
CA ASP A 157 6.74 6.39 9.06
C ASP A 157 7.74 5.28 8.73
N THR A 158 8.74 5.11 9.59
CA THR A 158 9.82 4.11 9.39
C THR A 158 10.04 3.26 10.64
N TRP A 159 10.35 1.98 10.41
CA TRP A 159 10.72 1.02 11.46
C TRP A 159 12.00 0.30 11.07
N MET A 160 12.94 0.20 12.01
CA MET A 160 14.17 -0.58 11.87
C MET A 160 14.10 -1.74 12.87
N ILE A 161 13.81 -2.94 12.40
CA ILE A 161 13.57 -4.10 13.25
C ILE A 161 14.88 -4.85 13.45
N SER A 162 15.61 -4.50 14.52
CA SER A 162 16.81 -5.20 15.00
C SER A 162 17.82 -5.59 13.90
N GLY A 163 17.97 -4.75 12.87
CA GLY A 163 18.88 -5.01 11.75
C GLY A 163 18.50 -6.21 10.86
N GLN A 164 17.26 -6.67 10.90
CA GLN A 164 16.74 -7.76 10.04
C GLN A 164 15.79 -7.23 8.96
N LEU A 165 14.98 -6.23 9.29
CA LEU A 165 13.93 -5.74 8.43
C LEU A 165 13.79 -4.22 8.57
N ASP A 166 13.90 -3.53 7.45
CA ASP A 166 13.55 -2.11 7.34
C ASP A 166 12.18 -1.97 6.71
N VAL A 167 11.32 -1.21 7.38
CA VAL A 167 9.96 -0.90 6.90
C VAL A 167 9.84 0.61 6.69
N SER A 168 9.35 1.00 5.52
CA SER A 168 9.06 2.40 5.20
C SER A 168 7.66 2.52 4.63
N LEU A 169 6.83 3.31 5.29
CA LEU A 169 5.50 3.71 4.84
C LEU A 169 5.53 5.20 4.49
N TYR A 170 4.99 5.57 3.34
CA TYR A 170 4.99 6.97 2.88
C TYR A 170 3.73 7.28 2.08
N THR A 171 3.24 8.52 2.20
CA THR A 171 2.17 9.05 1.36
C THR A 171 2.46 10.50 0.97
N ALA A 172 1.99 10.87 -0.23
CA ALA A 172 1.86 12.25 -0.67
C ALA A 172 0.51 12.43 -1.35
N LEU A 173 -0.19 13.50 -0.96
CA LEU A 173 -1.53 13.88 -1.40
C LEU A 173 -1.52 15.35 -1.77
N SER A 174 -1.79 15.68 -3.03
CA SER A 174 -1.88 17.05 -3.51
C SER A 174 -2.79 17.11 -4.73
N ASN A 175 -3.76 18.02 -4.70
CA ASN A 175 -4.56 18.45 -5.85
C ASN A 175 -3.97 19.70 -6.53
N TYR A 176 -2.87 20.24 -6.01
CA TYR A 176 -2.28 21.45 -6.54
C TYR A 176 -1.72 21.21 -7.95
N TYR A 177 -2.38 21.81 -8.94
CA TYR A 177 -1.91 21.86 -10.32
C TYR A 177 -1.51 23.30 -10.67
N LYS A 178 -0.27 23.48 -11.14
CA LYS A 178 0.17 24.78 -11.67
C LYS A 178 1.25 24.60 -12.72
N GLN A 179 1.05 25.24 -13.87
CA GLN A 179 2.05 25.31 -14.92
C GLN A 179 2.70 26.70 -14.90
N GLU A 180 4.02 26.75 -14.66
CA GLU A 180 4.84 27.96 -14.64
C GLU A 180 5.99 27.81 -15.64
N GLY A 181 5.79 28.32 -16.86
CA GLY A 181 6.77 28.18 -17.93
C GLY A 181 7.05 26.71 -18.25
N ALA A 182 8.29 26.25 -18.01
CA ALA A 182 8.72 24.87 -18.25
C ALA A 182 8.48 23.93 -17.05
N LEU A 183 8.02 24.45 -15.91
CA LEU A 183 7.74 23.65 -14.72
C LEU A 183 6.23 23.39 -14.59
N THR A 184 5.86 22.14 -14.38
CA THR A 184 4.48 21.75 -14.08
C THR A 184 4.43 21.08 -12.72
N HIS A 185 3.73 21.71 -11.77
CA HIS A 185 3.30 21.09 -10.54
C HIS A 185 2.08 20.22 -10.84
N ILE A 186 2.23 18.92 -10.57
CA ILE A 186 1.23 17.92 -10.93
C ILE A 186 0.65 17.31 -9.66
N PRO A 187 -0.69 17.20 -9.57
CA PRO A 187 -1.36 16.45 -8.52
C PRO A 187 -0.73 15.07 -8.29
N THR A 188 -0.63 14.69 -7.03
CA THR A 188 -0.01 13.45 -6.57
C THR A 188 -0.91 12.79 -5.55
N HIS A 189 -1.29 11.55 -5.78
CA HIS A 189 -2.11 10.78 -4.85
C HIS A 189 -1.54 9.38 -4.74
N ARG A 190 -0.71 9.16 -3.71
CA ARG A 190 -0.02 7.89 -3.56
C ARG A 190 0.24 7.45 -2.13
N ILE A 191 0.33 6.14 -1.94
CA ILE A 191 0.85 5.47 -0.76
C ILE A 191 1.86 4.43 -1.24
N ARG A 192 3.02 4.39 -0.59
CA ARG A 192 4.07 3.40 -0.83
C ARG A 192 4.47 2.77 0.49
N LEU A 193 4.52 1.45 0.51
CA LEU A 193 5.00 0.66 1.64
C LEU A 193 6.08 -0.30 1.16
N TYR A 194 7.21 -0.27 1.84
CA TYR A 194 8.35 -1.12 1.55
C TYR A 194 8.69 -1.98 2.76
N PHE A 195 8.93 -3.26 2.49
CA PHE A 195 9.63 -4.17 3.38
C PHE A 195 10.93 -4.53 2.71
N THR A 196 12.05 -4.26 3.36
CA THR A 196 13.39 -4.53 2.81
C THR A 196 14.19 -5.30 3.84
N GLU A 197 14.78 -6.41 3.43
CA GLU A 197 15.77 -7.09 4.25
C GLU A 197 16.91 -6.10 4.56
N ALA A 198 17.19 -5.92 5.84
CA ALA A 198 18.24 -5.00 6.26
C ALA A 198 19.60 -5.52 5.77
N ARG A 199 20.44 -4.60 5.27
CA ARG A 199 21.78 -4.96 4.78
C ARG A 199 22.71 -5.15 5.99
N HIS A 200 23.36 -6.31 6.06
CA HIS A 200 24.51 -6.55 6.92
C HIS A 200 25.80 -6.10 6.25
#